data_AF-A0A953HRQ3-F1
#
_entry.id   AF-A0A953HRQ3-F1
#
_cell.length_a   1.000
_cell.length_b   1.000
_cell.length_c   1.000
_cell.angle_alpha   90.00
_cell.angle_beta   90.00
_cell.angle_gamma   90.00
#
_symmetry.space_group_name_H-M   'P 1'
#
loop_
_entity.id
_entity.type
_entity.pdbx_description
1 polymer ?
#
loop_
_entity_poly.entity_id
_entity_poly.type
_entity_poly.pdbx_seq_one_letter_code
_entity_poly.pdbx_strand_id
1 'polypeptide(L)' 'MSKLTLSIQQDIIDDAKKYAKSKGKSLSGIVETYLKTLTQGDKFDKEKTPREIINELRGSVKFPEEFTSYKDLWTMH' A
#
# COMPACT_ATOMS: atom_id res chain seq x y z
N MET A 1 11.92 -9.16 -17.83
CA MET A 1 12.99 -8.59 -16.97
C MET A 1 13.70 -7.52 -17.78
N SER A 2 13.91 -6.36 -17.17
CA SER A 2 14.68 -5.27 -17.77
C SER A 2 15.94 -5.05 -16.92
N LYS A 3 17.07 -4.76 -17.55
CA LYS A 3 18.35 -4.56 -16.85
C LYS A 3 18.62 -3.07 -16.72
N LEU A 4 18.87 -2.62 -15.49
CA LEU A 4 19.27 -1.25 -15.19
C LEU A 4 20.72 -1.27 -14.69
N THR A 5 21.57 -0.44 -15.29
CA THR A 5 22.97 -0.26 -14.88
C THR A 5 23.13 1.14 -14.31
N LEU A 6 23.68 1.24 -13.09
CA LEU A 6 23.91 2.50 -12.38
C LEU A 6 25.40 2.64 -12.09
N SER A 7 25.97 3.84 -12.28
CA SER A 7 27.31 4.18 -11.80
C SER A 7 27.20 4.81 -10.41
N ILE A 8 27.89 4.21 -9.45
CA ILE A 8 27.88 4.62 -8.04
C ILE A 8 29.30 4.42 -7.49
N GLN A 9 29.69 5.18 -6.47
CA GLN A 9 30.99 5.04 -5.84
C GLN A 9 31.13 3.68 -5.12
N GLN A 10 32.34 3.12 -5.15
CA GLN A 10 32.61 1.75 -4.69
C GLN A 10 32.39 1.58 -3.18
N ASP A 11 32.76 2.58 -2.38
CA ASP A 11 32.52 2.63 -0.94
C ASP A 11 31.03 2.54 -0.61
N ILE A 12 30.19 3.28 -1.34
CA ILE A 12 28.73 3.22 -1.19
C ILE A 12 28.19 1.84 -1.58
N ILE A 13 28.72 1.21 -2.63
CA ILE A 13 28.33 -0.15 -3.03
C ILE A 13 28.60 -1.15 -1.90
N ASP A 14 29.74 -1.03 -1.23
CA ASP A 14 30.13 -1.97 -0.18
C ASP A 14 29.28 -1.81 1.08
N ASP A 15 28.96 -0.58 1.46
CA ASP A 15 28.05 -0.32 2.58
C ASP A 15 26.61 -0.75 2.27
N ALA A 16 26.14 -0.52 1.05
CA ALA A 16 24.84 -1.01 0.60
C ALA A 16 24.77 -2.55 0.62
N LYS A 17 25.84 -3.26 0.23
CA LYS A 17 25.91 -4.73 0.33
C LYS A 17 25.84 -5.22 1.78
N LYS A 18 26.58 -4.58 2.70
CA LYS A 18 26.53 -4.92 4.13
C LYS A 18 25.12 -4.71 4.68
N TYR A 19 24.50 -3.59 4.36
CA TYR A 19 23.12 -3.29 4.76
C TYR A 19 22.14 -4.34 4.22
N ALA A 20 22.20 -4.65 2.92
CA ALA A 20 21.33 -5.63 2.29
C ALA A 20 21.45 -7.01 2.94
N LYS A 21 22.69 -7.46 3.20
CA LYS A 21 22.97 -8.72 3.89
C LYS A 21 22.41 -8.72 5.31
N SER A 22 22.59 -7.63 6.06
CA SER A 22 22.07 -7.50 7.44
C SER A 22 20.54 -7.57 7.50
N LYS A 23 19.86 -7.16 6.43
CA LYS A 23 18.39 -7.19 6.31
C LYS A 23 17.86 -8.44 5.60
N GLY A 24 18.72 -9.37 5.18
CA GLY A 24 18.32 -10.56 4.41
C GLY A 24 17.70 -10.22 3.06
N LYS A 25 18.13 -9.12 2.42
CA LYS A 25 17.63 -8.64 1.12
C LYS A 25 18.75 -8.58 0.09
N SER A 26 18.38 -8.64 -1.18
CA SER A 26 19.30 -8.34 -2.29
C SER A 26 19.34 -6.84 -2.58
N LEU A 27 20.44 -6.35 -3.14
CA LEU A 27 20.55 -4.95 -3.60
C LEU A 27 19.44 -4.60 -4.60
N SER A 28 19.22 -5.47 -5.60
CA SER A 28 18.16 -5.28 -6.58
C SER A 28 16.78 -5.17 -5.93
N GLY A 29 16.50 -5.98 -4.89
CA GLY A 29 15.24 -5.91 -4.16
C GLY A 29 15.06 -4.59 -3.42
N ILE A 30 16.13 -4.04 -2.83
CA ILE A 30 16.10 -2.73 -2.16
C ILE A 30 15.84 -1.62 -3.19
N VAL A 31 16.59 -1.59 -4.28
CA VAL A 31 16.45 -0.56 -5.33
C VAL A 31 15.06 -0.64 -5.97
N GLU A 32 14.57 -1.84 -6.30
CA GLU A 32 13.24 -2.03 -6.87
C GLU A 32 12.14 -1.55 -5.91
N THR A 33 12.26 -1.86 -4.62
CA THR A 33 11.29 -1.39 -3.61
C THR A 33 11.28 0.12 -3.51
N TYR A 34 12.45 0.75 -3.49
CA TYR A 34 12.56 2.22 -3.44
C TYR A 34 11.96 2.88 -4.68
N LEU A 35 12.29 2.39 -5.88
CA LEU A 35 11.71 2.88 -7.13
C LEU A 35 10.19 2.68 -7.19
N LYS A 36 9.67 1.57 -6.64
CA LYS A 36 8.22 1.37 -6.49
C LYS A 36 7.60 2.41 -5.58
N THR A 37 8.20 2.70 -4.42
CA THR A 37 7.68 3.72 -3.51
C THR A 37 7.61 5.09 -4.16
N LEU A 38 8.64 5.47 -4.92
CA LEU A 38 8.66 6.76 -5.65
C LEU A 38 7.60 6.84 -6.75
N THR A 39 7.33 5.73 -7.44
CA THR A 39 6.37 5.69 -8.57
C THR A 39 4.95 5.31 -8.15
N GLN A 40 4.75 4.87 -6.91
CA GLN A 40 3.43 4.58 -6.35
C GLN A 40 2.72 5.84 -5.87
N GLY A 41 3.44 6.92 -5.54
CA GLY A 41 2.84 8.22 -5.20
C GLY A 41 1.92 8.76 -6.29
N ASP A 42 2.21 8.48 -7.57
CA ASP A 42 1.37 8.86 -8.71
C ASP A 42 0.25 7.84 -9.04
N LYS A 43 0.23 6.68 -8.38
CA LYS A 43 -0.78 5.62 -8.61
C LYS A 43 -1.87 5.56 -7.54
N PHE A 44 -1.77 6.38 -6.50
CA PHE A 44 -2.82 6.53 -5.49
C PHE A 44 -4.02 7.36 -5.98
N ASP A 45 -4.09 7.74 -7.27
CA ASP A 45 -5.33 8.26 -7.87
C ASP A 45 -6.36 7.15 -8.20
N LYS A 46 -6.14 5.95 -7.66
CA LYS A 46 -7.18 4.92 -7.47
C LYS A 46 -7.17 4.43 -6.03
N GLU A 47 -7.03 5.34 -5.07
CA GLU A 47 -7.59 5.05 -3.75
C GLU A 47 -9.05 4.67 -3.97
N LYS A 48 -9.40 3.43 -3.61
CA LYS A 48 -10.80 3.06 -3.52
C LYS A 48 -11.46 4.14 -2.70
N THR A 49 -12.40 4.84 -3.30
CA THR A 49 -13.16 5.86 -2.61
C THR A 49 -13.72 5.23 -1.32
N PRO A 50 -13.89 5.99 -0.24
CA PRO A 50 -14.57 5.47 0.95
C PRO A 50 -15.88 4.74 0.62
N ARG A 51 -16.56 5.15 -0.47
CA ARG A 51 -17.75 4.50 -1.02
C ARG A 51 -17.51 3.08 -1.55
N GLU A 52 -16.41 2.82 -2.24
CA GLU A 52 -16.05 1.48 -2.72
C GLU A 52 -15.72 0.54 -1.57
N ILE A 53 -15.02 1.04 -0.55
CA ILE A 53 -14.73 0.30 0.69
C ILE A 53 -16.03 -0.02 1.44
N ILE A 54 -16.93 0.96 1.59
CA ILE A 54 -18.23 0.77 2.23
C ILE A 54 -19.08 -0.26 1.48
N ASN A 55 -19.07 -0.27 0.14
CA ASN A 55 -19.83 -1.22 -0.65
C ASN A 55 -19.30 -2.66 -0.52
N GLU A 56 -17.99 -2.86 -0.51
CA GLU A 56 -17.37 -4.19 -0.30
C GLU A 56 -17.67 -4.73 1.12
N LEU A 57 -17.61 -3.86 2.13
CA LEU A 57 -17.95 -4.22 3.50
C LEU A 57 -19.44 -4.53 3.66
N ARG A 58 -20.33 -3.75 3.02
CA ARG A 58 -21.78 -4.03 3.00
C ARG A 58 -22.11 -5.42 2.45
N GLY A 59 -21.41 -5.84 1.40
CA GLY A 59 -21.62 -7.18 0.82
C GLY A 59 -21.20 -8.34 1.73
N SER A 60 -20.30 -8.08 2.69
CA SER A 60 -19.77 -9.09 3.61
C SER A 60 -20.51 -9.16 4.95
N VAL A 61 -21.37 -8.18 5.24
CA VAL A 61 -22.16 -8.11 6.47
C VAL A 61 -23.59 -8.58 6.17
N LYS A 62 -23.96 -9.77 6.66
CA LYS A 62 -25.37 -10.20 6.68
C LYS A 62 -26.10 -9.34 7.72
N PHE A 63 -26.82 -8.33 7.26
CA PHE A 63 -27.75 -7.60 8.11
C PHE A 63 -28.96 -8.51 8.40
N PRO A 64 -29.39 -8.66 9.66
CA PRO A 64 -30.74 -9.13 9.93
C PRO A 64 -31.71 -8.14 9.26
N GLU A 65 -32.78 -8.66 8.63
CA GLU A 65 -33.70 -7.92 7.75
C GLU A 65 -34.39 -6.70 8.39
N GLU A 66 -34.22 -6.49 9.70
CA GLU A 66 -34.88 -5.45 10.49
C GLU A 66 -34.00 -4.25 10.85
N PHE A 67 -32.97 -3.93 10.05
CA PHE A 67 -32.22 -2.69 10.25
C PHE A 67 -32.95 -1.50 9.61
N THR A 68 -34.05 -1.07 10.22
CA THR A 68 -34.76 0.16 9.86
C THR A 68 -33.91 1.37 10.28
N SER A 69 -33.21 1.94 9.31
CA SER A 69 -32.84 3.36 9.16
C SER A 69 -32.38 4.14 10.41
N TYR A 70 -31.20 4.76 10.34
CA TYR A 70 -30.64 5.71 11.31
C TYR A 70 -31.55 6.90 11.69
N LYS A 71 -32.70 7.09 11.03
CA LYS A 71 -33.70 8.10 11.37
C LYS A 71 -34.39 7.86 12.72
N ASP A 72 -34.50 6.61 13.16
CA ASP A 72 -35.19 6.29 14.42
C ASP A 72 -34.33 6.55 15.68
N LEU A 73 -33.02 6.78 15.52
CA LEU A 73 -32.12 7.13 16.62
C LEU A 73 -32.17 8.62 17.00
N TRP A 74 -32.86 9.45 16.21
CA TRP A 74 -32.88 10.92 16.38
C TRP A 74 -34.22 11.46 16.91
N THR A 75 -35.13 10.59 17.37
CA THR A 75 -36.45 10.96 17.90
C THR A 75 -36.61 10.68 19.40
N MET A 76 -35.55 10.27 20.11
CA MET A 76 -35.51 10.21 21.58
C MET A 76 -34.79 11.42 22.18
N HIS A 77 -35.15 12.63 21.76
CA HIS A 77 -34.77 13.88 22.43
C HIS A 77 -35.94 14.86 22.46
#